data_AF-A0A8S3CMG8-F1
#
_entry.id   AF-A0A8S3CMG8-F1
#
_cell.length_a   1.000
_cell.length_b   1.000
_cell.length_c   1.000
_cell.angle_alpha   90.00
_cell.angle_beta   90.00
_cell.angle_gamma   90.00
#
_symmetry.space_group_name_H-M   'P 1'
#
loop_
_entity.id
_entity.type
_entity.pdbx_description
1 polymer ?
#
loop_
_entity_poly.entity_id
_entity_poly.type
_entity_poly.pdbx_seq_one_letter_code
_entity_poly.pdbx_strand_id
1 'polypeptide(L)'
;MVKGIELHINIQRQMFIADLPAKSLFMKTISYNGYSACTVCTAKGTCKGQVVYPYRQNMHSRRVHEEVVLSGKEAEQKQVPVDGIKGVSPMLQILNYPDQVVYDYMHLVCLGHMATLVKRWLPHLERNQLNEIDSQLKLLRLPHNVHAKFNYSIGDVSEWHAKHSRLFVLNVGLPSIISYLPKVMASHFAVYCLAIKLLHCPKSIDEISFAESLIDYYCRTAPLVFDGSIELLSLHAHMHLGEQVRQHGDLAFSSAFCFESCIRYLKKMVHGTKNLASQIAYWCDMRSAVPRPEFILQQATGKTKILFSSVKINQYRHILMNKLLEIGHDCKNIILFLRYKDKFNTYHSIIYDDSFSCASFIVSYNASTT
;
A
#
# COMPACT_ATOMS: atom_id res chain seq x y z
N MET A 1 40.86 18.28 1.12
CA MET A 1 39.85 17.89 2.13
C MET A 1 38.56 18.60 1.78
N VAL A 2 37.53 17.87 1.34
CA VAL A 2 36.18 18.42 1.21
C VAL A 2 35.62 18.55 2.63
N LYS A 3 35.20 19.75 3.04
CA LYS A 3 34.51 19.94 4.33
C LYS A 3 33.25 19.08 4.32
N GLY A 4 33.02 18.32 5.38
CA GLY A 4 31.85 17.44 5.48
C GLY A 4 30.55 18.23 5.30
N ILE A 5 29.65 17.72 4.46
CA ILE A 5 28.31 18.28 4.31
C ILE A 5 27.49 17.79 5.50
N GLU A 6 27.12 18.71 6.39
CA GLU A 6 26.22 18.41 7.50
C GLU A 6 24.77 18.40 6.97
N LEU A 7 24.11 17.25 7.06
CA LEU A 7 22.74 17.05 6.57
C LEU A 7 21.78 16.94 7.76
N HIS A 8 21.00 17.99 8.00
CA HIS A 8 19.89 17.94 8.97
C HIS A 8 18.68 17.22 8.35
N ILE A 9 18.51 15.94 8.71
CA ILE A 9 17.37 15.13 8.28
C ILE A 9 16.25 15.26 9.32
N ASN A 10 15.12 15.86 8.93
CA ASN A 10 13.91 15.91 9.75
C ASN A 10 12.98 14.75 9.41
N ILE A 11 12.75 13.83 10.35
CA ILE A 11 11.84 12.69 10.18
C ILE A 11 10.42 13.13 10.55
N GLN A 12 9.61 13.47 9.54
CA GLN A 12 8.25 13.97 9.77
C GLN A 12 7.23 12.87 10.12
N ARG A 13 7.39 11.66 9.56
CA ARG A 13 6.46 10.53 9.77
C ARG A 13 7.25 9.21 9.81
N GLN A 14 6.80 8.30 10.66
CA GLN A 14 7.33 6.95 10.84
C GLN A 14 6.13 6.00 10.97
N MET A 15 6.20 4.83 10.33
CA MET A 15 5.15 3.83 10.38
C MET A 15 5.72 2.41 10.33
N PHE A 16 5.03 1.48 10.96
CA PHE A 16 5.33 0.06 10.96
C PHE A 16 4.25 -0.69 10.20
N ILE A 17 4.61 -1.14 8.99
CA ILE A 17 3.76 -1.91 8.09
C ILE A 17 4.11 -3.39 8.24
N ALA A 18 3.13 -4.21 8.60
CA ALA A 18 3.24 -5.66 8.65
C ALA A 18 1.87 -6.31 8.44
N ASP A 19 1.87 -7.58 8.03
CA ASP A 19 0.66 -8.41 8.07
C ASP A 19 0.22 -8.65 9.53
N LEU A 20 -1.01 -9.13 9.75
CA LEU A 20 -1.53 -9.31 11.11
C LEU A 20 -0.74 -10.34 11.94
N PRO A 21 -0.31 -11.49 11.39
CA PRO A 21 0.62 -12.41 12.07
C PRO A 21 1.91 -11.75 12.54
N ALA A 22 2.71 -11.14 11.65
CA ALA A 22 3.98 -10.54 12.04
C ALA A 22 3.77 -9.32 12.95
N LYS A 23 2.74 -8.51 12.71
CA LYS A 23 2.36 -7.41 13.62
C LYS A 23 2.09 -7.93 15.03
N SER A 24 1.34 -9.03 15.17
CA SER A 24 1.04 -9.59 16.49
C SER A 24 2.28 -10.13 17.22
N LEU A 25 3.25 -10.66 16.47
CA LEU A 25 4.55 -11.09 17.00
C LEU A 25 5.39 -9.89 17.46
N PHE A 26 5.65 -8.93 16.58
CA PHE A 26 6.51 -7.78 16.87
C PHE A 26 5.92 -6.87 17.95
N MET A 27 4.61 -6.67 17.99
CA MET A 27 3.96 -5.82 19.00
C MET A 27 3.56 -6.56 20.28
N LYS A 28 3.92 -7.85 20.44
CA LYS A 28 3.48 -8.72 21.55
C LYS A 28 1.96 -8.64 21.79
N THR A 29 1.13 -8.74 20.74
CA THR A 29 -0.33 -8.79 20.89
C THR A 29 -0.90 -10.18 20.60
N ILE A 30 -2.18 -10.39 20.90
CA ILE A 30 -2.93 -11.56 20.43
C ILE A 30 -3.04 -11.55 18.90
N SER A 31 -3.21 -12.73 18.31
CA SER A 31 -3.39 -12.89 16.87
C SER A 31 -4.75 -12.35 16.42
N TYR A 32 -4.91 -12.16 15.10
CA TYR A 32 -6.12 -11.60 14.47
C TYR A 32 -7.43 -12.34 14.79
N ASN A 33 -7.36 -13.61 15.22
CA ASN A 33 -8.50 -14.43 15.64
C ASN A 33 -8.84 -14.28 17.15
N GLY A 34 -8.13 -13.43 17.89
CA GLY A 34 -8.40 -13.18 19.30
C GLY A 34 -9.53 -12.17 19.52
N TYR A 35 -10.10 -12.14 20.73
CA TYR A 35 -11.25 -11.28 21.07
C TYR A 35 -10.93 -9.79 21.19
N SER A 36 -9.68 -9.39 21.46
CA SER A 36 -9.26 -7.97 21.56
C SER A 36 -8.10 -7.66 20.61
N ALA A 37 -8.20 -8.12 19.37
CA ALA A 37 -7.11 -8.13 18.39
C ALA A 37 -7.04 -6.86 17.50
N CYS A 38 -7.99 -5.93 17.63
CA CYS A 38 -7.87 -4.63 16.97
C CYS A 38 -6.67 -3.86 17.51
N THR A 39 -5.84 -3.34 16.61
CA THR A 39 -4.61 -2.62 16.96
C THR A 39 -4.85 -1.14 17.19
N VAL A 40 -6.00 -0.60 16.78
CA VAL A 40 -6.31 0.84 16.84
C VAL A 40 -7.31 1.19 17.94
N CYS A 41 -8.25 0.28 18.24
CA CYS A 41 -9.28 0.51 19.25
C CYS A 41 -9.49 -0.69 20.18
N THR A 42 -10.26 -0.48 21.26
CA THR A 42 -10.56 -1.47 22.30
C THR A 42 -11.72 -2.41 21.97
N ALA A 43 -12.17 -2.47 20.72
CA ALA A 43 -13.26 -3.33 20.25
C ALA A 43 -13.09 -4.80 20.68
N LYS A 44 -14.17 -5.40 21.18
CA LYS A 44 -14.20 -6.78 21.68
C LYS A 44 -15.04 -7.66 20.75
N GLY A 45 -14.39 -8.61 20.10
CA GLY A 45 -15.03 -9.62 19.29
C GLY A 45 -15.79 -10.66 20.11
N THR A 46 -16.66 -11.41 19.44
CA THR A 46 -17.45 -12.53 19.99
C THR A 46 -17.27 -13.77 19.12
N CYS A 47 -17.40 -14.97 19.70
CA CYS A 47 -17.28 -16.21 18.93
C CYS A 47 -18.65 -16.67 18.40
N LYS A 48 -18.74 -16.89 17.10
CA LYS A 48 -19.88 -17.49 16.39
C LYS A 48 -19.35 -18.50 15.37
N GLY A 49 -18.76 -19.59 15.85
CA GLY A 49 -17.97 -20.54 15.05
C GLY A 49 -16.57 -20.03 14.69
N GLN A 50 -16.45 -18.73 14.41
CA GLN A 50 -15.20 -17.97 14.35
C GLN A 50 -15.34 -16.65 15.14
N VAL A 51 -14.23 -15.96 15.42
CA VAL A 51 -14.28 -14.65 16.09
C VAL A 51 -14.67 -13.56 15.10
N VAL A 52 -15.74 -12.85 15.44
CA VAL A 52 -16.30 -11.70 14.70
C VAL A 52 -16.35 -10.46 15.58
N TYR A 53 -16.42 -9.29 14.97
CA TYR A 53 -16.43 -7.96 15.59
C TYR A 53 -17.71 -7.23 15.20
N PRO A 54 -18.88 -7.54 15.80
CA PRO A 54 -20.16 -7.06 15.30
C PRO A 54 -20.28 -5.55 15.40
N TYR A 55 -20.60 -4.88 14.30
CA TYR A 55 -20.58 -3.40 14.20
C TYR A 55 -21.39 -2.75 15.33
N ARG A 56 -22.60 -3.27 15.60
CA ARG A 56 -23.54 -2.73 16.62
C ARG A 56 -23.13 -2.95 18.08
N GLN A 57 -22.11 -3.78 18.36
CA GLN A 57 -21.68 -4.11 19.72
C GLN A 57 -20.44 -3.34 20.17
N ASN A 58 -19.84 -2.55 19.27
CA ASN A 58 -18.55 -1.92 19.49
C ASN A 58 -18.66 -0.41 19.80
N MET A 59 -19.02 -0.07 21.05
CA MET A 59 -18.64 1.23 21.63
C MET A 59 -17.14 1.19 21.94
N HIS A 60 -16.31 1.45 20.94
CA HIS A 60 -14.86 1.31 21.05
C HIS A 60 -14.14 2.65 21.27
N SER A 61 -13.24 2.69 22.26
CA SER A 61 -12.29 3.80 22.43
C SER A 61 -11.06 3.55 21.56
N ARG A 62 -10.42 4.62 21.04
CA ARG A 62 -9.07 4.50 20.49
C ARG A 62 -8.13 4.04 21.62
N ARG A 63 -7.18 3.16 21.31
CA ARG A 63 -6.12 2.77 22.27
C ARG A 63 -5.18 3.96 22.47
N VAL A 64 -4.62 4.06 23.67
CA VAL A 64 -3.60 5.06 24.03
C VAL A 64 -2.26 4.35 24.27
N HIS A 65 -1.13 5.00 23.97
CA HIS A 65 0.19 4.37 24.02
C HIS A 65 0.58 3.96 25.45
N GLU A 66 0.38 4.87 26.40
CA GLU A 66 0.65 4.68 27.81
C GLU A 66 -0.18 3.53 28.38
N GLU A 67 -1.46 3.44 28.01
CA GLU A 67 -2.35 2.32 28.37
C GLU A 67 -1.83 0.99 27.82
N VAL A 68 -1.40 0.95 26.55
CA VAL A 68 -0.85 -0.28 25.94
C VAL A 68 0.47 -0.71 26.59
N VAL A 69 1.32 0.23 27.01
CA VAL A 69 2.51 -0.07 27.83
C VAL A 69 2.13 -0.61 29.21
N LEU A 70 1.10 -0.04 29.86
CA LEU A 70 0.59 -0.52 31.16
C LEU A 70 -0.01 -1.92 31.05
N SER A 71 -0.92 -2.17 30.10
CA SER A 71 -1.46 -3.51 29.81
C SER A 71 -0.36 -4.51 29.47
N GLY A 72 0.72 -4.08 28.80
CA GLY A 72 1.89 -4.92 28.55
C GLY A 72 2.61 -5.33 29.83
N LYS A 73 2.87 -4.39 30.75
CA LYS A 73 3.49 -4.68 32.05
C LYS A 73 2.60 -5.60 32.90
N GLU A 74 1.30 -5.33 32.91
CA GLU A 74 0.31 -6.13 33.64
C GLU A 74 0.21 -7.56 33.07
N ALA A 75 0.21 -7.72 31.75
CA ALA A 75 0.20 -9.02 31.09
C ALA A 75 1.46 -9.85 31.40
N GLU A 76 2.63 -9.21 31.47
CA GLU A 76 3.88 -9.86 31.89
C GLU A 76 3.88 -10.24 33.37
N GLN A 77 3.27 -9.44 34.25
CA GLN A 77 3.11 -9.79 35.67
C GLN A 77 2.12 -10.94 35.88
N LYS A 78 0.97 -10.92 35.19
CA LYS A 78 -0.11 -11.91 35.34
C LYS A 78 0.08 -13.17 34.49
N GLN A 79 1.04 -13.17 33.55
CA GLN A 79 1.28 -14.22 32.56
C GLN A 79 0.05 -14.56 31.69
N VAL A 80 -0.87 -13.60 31.52
CA VAL A 80 -2.07 -13.71 30.67
C VAL A 80 -2.30 -12.41 29.90
N PRO A 81 -2.89 -12.44 28.69
CA PRO A 81 -3.09 -11.23 27.90
C PRO A 81 -4.11 -10.26 28.54
N VAL A 82 -3.76 -8.97 28.60
CA VAL A 82 -4.62 -7.88 29.10
C VAL A 82 -5.05 -7.02 27.90
N ASP A 83 -6.36 -6.92 27.66
CA ASP A 83 -6.97 -6.26 26.50
C ASP A 83 -6.29 -6.53 25.14
N GLY A 84 -5.80 -7.75 24.96
CA GLY A 84 -5.14 -8.24 23.75
C GLY A 84 -3.64 -7.98 23.68
N ILE A 85 -3.05 -7.33 24.68
CA ILE A 85 -1.59 -7.17 24.83
C ILE A 85 -1.05 -8.35 25.65
N LYS A 86 0.03 -8.98 25.21
CA LYS A 86 0.70 -10.12 25.88
C LYS A 86 1.93 -9.71 26.69
N GLY A 87 2.46 -8.51 26.45
CA GLY A 87 3.66 -8.01 27.11
C GLY A 87 4.15 -6.70 26.51
N VAL A 88 5.16 -6.08 27.11
CA VAL A 88 5.75 -4.84 26.59
C VAL A 88 6.67 -5.16 25.41
N SER A 89 6.28 -4.75 24.20
CA SER A 89 7.16 -4.89 23.04
C SER A 89 8.32 -3.87 23.10
N PRO A 90 9.57 -4.26 22.80
CA PRO A 90 10.68 -3.32 22.58
C PRO A 90 10.38 -2.27 21.51
N MET A 91 9.51 -2.59 20.54
CA MET A 91 9.09 -1.66 19.48
C MET A 91 8.38 -0.42 20.04
N LEU A 92 7.77 -0.50 21.22
CA LEU A 92 7.09 0.64 21.86
C LEU A 92 8.08 1.73 22.33
N GLN A 93 9.39 1.46 22.38
CA GLN A 93 10.41 2.48 22.67
C GLN A 93 10.71 3.37 21.45
N ILE A 94 10.33 2.93 20.24
CA ILE A 94 10.63 3.59 18.96
C ILE A 94 9.39 3.83 18.10
N LEU A 95 8.20 3.42 18.55
CA LEU A 95 6.93 3.59 17.87
C LEU A 95 5.83 3.98 18.87
N ASN A 96 5.16 5.09 18.58
CA ASN A 96 3.89 5.45 19.20
C ASN A 96 2.79 4.49 18.73
N TYR A 97 1.93 4.03 19.65
CA TYR A 97 0.89 3.04 19.41
C TYR A 97 -0.46 3.60 19.85
N PRO A 98 -1.50 3.59 19.01
CA PRO A 98 -1.60 2.87 17.74
C PRO A 98 -1.09 3.64 16.52
N ASP A 99 -0.80 4.93 16.66
CA ASP A 99 -0.66 5.88 15.55
C ASP A 99 0.38 5.47 14.50
N GLN A 100 1.50 4.87 14.91
CA GLN A 100 2.56 4.45 13.99
C GLN A 100 2.49 2.96 13.63
N VAL A 101 1.43 2.23 14.01
CA VAL A 101 1.27 0.76 13.78
C VAL A 101 0.12 0.47 12.81
N VAL A 102 0.31 0.94 11.58
CA VAL A 102 -0.67 1.00 10.49
C VAL A 102 -1.12 -0.36 9.96
N TYR A 103 -2.37 -0.48 9.53
CA TYR A 103 -2.87 -1.64 8.78
C TYR A 103 -2.32 -1.62 7.35
N ASP A 104 -1.72 -2.73 6.91
CA ASP A 104 -1.20 -2.86 5.55
C ASP A 104 -2.33 -3.00 4.52
N TYR A 105 -2.45 -2.04 3.61
CA TYR A 105 -3.37 -2.04 2.49
C TYR A 105 -3.28 -3.32 1.63
N MET A 106 -2.07 -3.85 1.41
CA MET A 106 -1.86 -5.02 0.55
C MET A 106 -2.47 -6.27 1.18
N HIS A 107 -2.17 -6.56 2.45
CA HIS A 107 -2.74 -7.72 3.13
C HIS A 107 -4.21 -7.52 3.53
N LEU A 108 -4.62 -6.33 3.98
CA LEU A 108 -5.99 -6.08 4.43
C LEU A 108 -6.99 -6.03 3.28
N VAL A 109 -6.80 -5.11 2.33
CA VAL A 109 -7.75 -4.84 1.26
C VAL A 109 -7.54 -5.82 0.09
N CYS A 110 -6.31 -5.92 -0.41
CA CYS A 110 -6.06 -6.66 -1.65
C CYS A 110 -6.09 -8.18 -1.46
N LEU A 111 -5.43 -8.72 -0.44
CA LEU A 111 -5.37 -10.18 -0.22
C LEU A 111 -6.51 -10.68 0.66
N GLY A 112 -6.78 -10.02 1.78
CA GLY A 112 -7.82 -10.41 2.73
C GLY A 112 -9.23 -10.16 2.18
N HIS A 113 -9.68 -8.91 2.25
CA HIS A 113 -11.09 -8.59 2.10
C HIS A 113 -11.65 -8.84 0.69
N MET A 114 -10.84 -8.59 -0.36
CA MET A 114 -11.25 -8.96 -1.72
C MET A 114 -11.45 -10.47 -1.91
N ALA A 115 -10.60 -11.31 -1.31
CA ALA A 115 -10.80 -12.76 -1.37
C ALA A 115 -12.02 -13.20 -0.56
N THR A 116 -12.30 -12.57 0.58
CA THR A 116 -13.56 -12.77 1.33
C THR A 116 -14.77 -12.43 0.48
N LEU A 117 -14.78 -11.27 -0.18
CA LEU A 117 -15.91 -10.82 -1.01
C LEU A 117 -16.17 -11.73 -2.20
N VAL A 118 -15.13 -12.08 -2.96
CA VAL A 118 -15.29 -13.02 -4.10
C VAL A 118 -15.84 -14.36 -3.63
N LYS A 119 -15.34 -14.92 -2.53
CA LYS A 119 -15.87 -16.17 -1.95
C LYS A 119 -17.35 -16.07 -1.52
N ARG A 120 -17.83 -14.88 -1.13
CA ARG A 120 -19.27 -14.63 -0.86
C ARG A 120 -20.12 -14.51 -2.11
N TRP A 121 -19.52 -14.18 -3.26
CA TRP A 121 -20.22 -14.07 -4.54
C TRP A 121 -20.34 -15.41 -5.27
N LEU A 122 -19.36 -16.32 -5.14
CA LEU A 122 -19.38 -17.62 -5.86
C LEU A 122 -20.70 -18.41 -5.72
N PRO A 123 -21.37 -18.49 -4.55
CA PRO A 123 -22.65 -19.19 -4.42
C PRO A 123 -23.81 -18.56 -5.22
N HIS A 124 -23.66 -17.32 -5.69
CA HIS A 124 -24.64 -16.58 -6.47
C HIS A 124 -24.28 -16.49 -7.96
N LEU A 125 -23.20 -17.15 -8.39
CA LEU A 125 -22.71 -17.12 -9.78
C LEU A 125 -22.81 -18.51 -10.40
N GLU A 126 -23.54 -18.61 -11.51
CA GLU A 126 -23.60 -19.83 -12.31
C GLU A 126 -22.27 -20.09 -13.03
N ARG A 127 -21.98 -21.36 -13.36
CA ARG A 127 -20.76 -21.74 -14.10
C ARG A 127 -20.61 -20.97 -15.42
N ASN A 128 -21.70 -20.67 -16.12
CA ASN A 128 -21.67 -19.90 -17.36
C ASN A 128 -21.27 -18.44 -17.11
N GLN A 129 -21.78 -17.83 -16.03
CA GLN A 129 -21.43 -16.45 -15.64
C GLN A 129 -19.97 -16.37 -15.20
N LEU A 130 -19.47 -17.35 -14.44
CA LEU A 130 -18.06 -17.45 -14.06
C LEU A 130 -17.15 -17.51 -15.30
N ASN A 131 -17.49 -18.36 -16.28
CA ASN A 131 -16.75 -18.46 -17.55
C ASN A 131 -16.76 -17.14 -18.33
N GLU A 132 -17.87 -16.39 -18.30
CA GLU A 132 -17.97 -15.08 -18.97
C GLU A 132 -17.11 -14.02 -18.28
N ILE A 133 -17.19 -13.92 -16.94
CA ILE A 133 -16.34 -13.05 -16.12
C ILE A 133 -14.85 -13.35 -16.36
N ASP A 134 -14.46 -14.63 -16.32
CA ASP A 134 -13.08 -15.06 -16.57
C ASP A 134 -12.60 -14.71 -17.98
N SER A 135 -13.47 -14.88 -18.98
CA SER A 135 -13.19 -14.49 -20.36
C SER A 135 -13.00 -12.98 -20.50
N GLN A 136 -13.87 -12.18 -19.86
CA GLN A 136 -13.74 -10.72 -19.83
C GLN A 136 -12.42 -10.30 -19.16
N LEU A 137 -12.11 -10.84 -17.97
CA LEU A 137 -10.89 -10.54 -17.21
C LEU A 137 -9.61 -10.92 -17.98
N LYS A 138 -9.62 -12.06 -18.67
CA LYS A 138 -8.50 -12.55 -19.49
C LYS A 138 -8.26 -11.70 -20.75
N LEU A 139 -9.32 -11.11 -21.31
CA LEU A 139 -9.27 -10.25 -22.51
C LEU A 139 -9.02 -8.76 -22.21
N LEU A 140 -8.91 -8.37 -20.92
CA LEU A 140 -8.64 -6.99 -20.51
C LEU A 140 -7.37 -6.42 -21.15
N ARG A 141 -7.53 -5.35 -21.93
CA ARG A 141 -6.43 -4.57 -22.49
C ARG A 141 -5.97 -3.53 -21.47
N LEU A 142 -4.95 -3.87 -20.70
CA LEU A 142 -4.37 -2.99 -19.69
C LEU A 142 -3.29 -2.06 -20.27
N PRO A 143 -3.05 -0.87 -19.66
CA PRO A 143 -1.93 0.00 -20.02
C PRO A 143 -0.58 -0.72 -19.95
N HIS A 144 0.37 -0.32 -20.80
CA HIS A 144 1.67 -0.98 -20.98
C HIS A 144 2.52 -1.12 -19.70
N ASN A 145 2.30 -0.24 -18.71
CA ASN A 145 2.96 -0.22 -17.40
C ASN A 145 2.26 -1.10 -16.34
N VAL A 146 1.10 -1.67 -16.63
CA VAL A 146 0.31 -2.52 -15.71
C VAL A 146 0.57 -4.00 -16.01
N HIS A 147 1.57 -4.57 -15.34
CA HIS A 147 1.96 -5.97 -15.52
C HIS A 147 1.10 -6.95 -14.71
N ALA A 148 -0.20 -7.00 -14.99
CA ALA A 148 -1.16 -7.97 -14.46
C ALA A 148 -1.79 -8.76 -15.62
N LYS A 149 -2.08 -10.05 -15.42
CA LYS A 149 -2.86 -10.88 -16.35
C LYS A 149 -3.72 -11.82 -15.53
N PHE A 150 -5.03 -11.77 -15.72
CA PHE A 150 -5.95 -12.70 -15.08
C PHE A 150 -5.91 -14.02 -15.85
N ASN A 151 -5.01 -14.91 -15.41
CA ASN A 151 -4.84 -16.26 -15.95
C ASN A 151 -5.55 -17.34 -15.11
N TYR A 152 -6.15 -16.93 -13.99
CA TYR A 152 -6.84 -17.77 -13.01
C TYR A 152 -8.33 -17.49 -13.09
N SER A 153 -9.18 -18.45 -12.71
CA SER A 153 -10.60 -18.16 -12.52
C SER A 153 -10.81 -17.15 -11.40
N ILE A 154 -11.90 -16.40 -11.45
CA ILE A 154 -12.43 -15.67 -10.30
C ILE A 154 -12.85 -16.63 -9.17
N GLY A 155 -13.20 -17.88 -9.49
CA GLY A 155 -13.38 -18.96 -8.50
C GLY A 155 -12.11 -19.21 -7.66
N ASP A 156 -10.95 -19.09 -8.30
CA ASP A 156 -9.63 -19.35 -7.71
C ASP A 156 -9.01 -18.08 -7.09
N VAL A 157 -9.82 -17.22 -6.47
CA VAL A 157 -9.35 -15.94 -5.88
C VAL A 157 -8.22 -16.09 -4.86
N SER A 158 -8.05 -17.28 -4.26
CA SER A 158 -6.93 -17.58 -3.37
C SER A 158 -5.57 -17.55 -4.08
N GLU A 159 -5.54 -17.79 -5.40
CA GLU A 159 -4.33 -17.73 -6.25
C GLU A 159 -4.03 -16.29 -6.73
N TRP A 160 -4.91 -15.33 -6.44
CA TRP A 160 -4.72 -13.95 -6.89
C TRP A 160 -3.60 -13.27 -6.10
N HIS A 161 -2.46 -13.05 -6.75
CA HIS A 161 -1.45 -12.12 -6.24
C HIS A 161 -2.09 -10.74 -5.97
N ALA A 162 -1.67 -10.03 -4.91
CA ALA A 162 -2.25 -8.77 -4.48
C ALA A 162 -2.41 -7.69 -5.58
N LYS A 163 -1.55 -7.70 -6.61
CA LYS A 163 -1.67 -6.81 -7.78
C LYS A 163 -2.96 -7.02 -8.60
N HIS A 164 -3.48 -8.24 -8.66
CA HIS A 164 -4.72 -8.59 -9.37
C HIS A 164 -5.91 -8.04 -8.60
N SER A 165 -5.99 -8.32 -7.30
CA SER A 165 -7.04 -7.78 -6.42
C SER A 165 -7.02 -6.26 -6.32
N ARG A 166 -5.84 -5.62 -6.30
CA ARG A 166 -5.71 -4.15 -6.38
C ARG A 166 -6.31 -3.60 -7.67
N LEU A 167 -5.99 -4.22 -8.81
CA LEU A 167 -6.54 -3.83 -10.11
C LEU A 167 -8.06 -4.05 -10.17
N PHE A 168 -8.54 -5.14 -9.58
CA PHE A 168 -9.94 -5.48 -9.48
C PHE A 168 -10.72 -4.45 -8.65
N VAL A 169 -10.33 -4.19 -7.39
CA VAL A 169 -11.07 -3.25 -6.51
C VAL A 169 -11.04 -1.80 -7.02
N LEU A 170 -9.96 -1.36 -7.65
CA LEU A 170 -9.81 0.05 -8.07
C LEU A 170 -10.36 0.37 -9.49
N ASN A 171 -10.39 -0.62 -10.40
CA ASN A 171 -10.61 -0.34 -11.82
C ASN A 171 -11.55 -1.34 -12.53
N VAL A 172 -11.25 -2.65 -12.47
CA VAL A 172 -11.87 -3.62 -13.41
C VAL A 172 -12.97 -4.46 -12.79
N GLY A 173 -12.99 -4.63 -11.47
CA GLY A 173 -13.91 -5.55 -10.79
C GLY A 173 -15.36 -5.13 -10.92
N LEU A 174 -15.65 -3.84 -10.70
CA LEU A 174 -17.02 -3.33 -10.79
C LEU A 174 -17.62 -3.54 -12.19
N PRO A 175 -17.01 -3.09 -13.31
CA PRO A 175 -17.56 -3.35 -14.64
C PRO A 175 -17.55 -4.83 -15.04
N SER A 176 -16.66 -5.66 -14.51
CA SER A 176 -16.60 -7.10 -14.83
C SER A 176 -17.59 -7.98 -14.06
N ILE A 177 -18.15 -7.54 -12.93
CA ILE A 177 -18.99 -8.42 -12.09
C ILE A 177 -20.40 -7.89 -11.78
N ILE A 178 -20.63 -6.57 -11.85
CA ILE A 178 -21.85 -5.94 -11.29
C ILE A 178 -23.16 -6.46 -11.90
N SER A 179 -23.15 -6.88 -13.17
CA SER A 179 -24.32 -7.41 -13.90
C SER A 179 -24.72 -8.83 -13.48
N TYR A 180 -23.81 -9.61 -12.89
CA TYR A 180 -24.05 -11.01 -12.50
C TYR A 180 -24.40 -11.15 -11.01
N LEU A 181 -24.10 -10.14 -10.20
CA LEU A 181 -24.39 -10.16 -8.76
C LEU A 181 -25.85 -9.76 -8.45
N PRO A 182 -26.45 -10.30 -7.37
CA PRO A 182 -27.67 -9.75 -6.81
C PRO A 182 -27.55 -8.24 -6.56
N LYS A 183 -28.58 -7.45 -6.90
CA LYS A 183 -28.57 -5.98 -6.86
C LYS A 183 -28.03 -5.38 -5.55
N VAL A 184 -28.32 -6.03 -4.42
CA VAL A 184 -27.84 -5.62 -3.09
C VAL A 184 -26.32 -5.80 -2.95
N MET A 185 -25.78 -6.96 -3.36
CA MET A 185 -24.33 -7.23 -3.35
C MET A 185 -23.58 -6.34 -4.34
N ALA A 186 -24.15 -6.15 -5.54
CA ALA A 186 -23.65 -5.22 -6.55
C ALA A 186 -23.49 -3.78 -6.01
N SER A 187 -24.55 -3.26 -5.36
CA SER A 187 -24.55 -1.93 -4.77
C SER A 187 -23.58 -1.79 -3.60
N HIS A 188 -23.48 -2.82 -2.75
CA HIS A 188 -22.57 -2.85 -1.60
C HIS A 188 -21.10 -2.91 -2.04
N PHE A 189 -20.79 -3.66 -3.12
CA PHE A 189 -19.46 -3.65 -3.74
C PHE A 189 -19.13 -2.31 -4.42
N ALA A 190 -20.11 -1.65 -5.06
CA ALA A 190 -19.90 -0.32 -5.63
C ALA A 190 -19.48 0.72 -4.57
N VAL A 191 -20.14 0.72 -3.41
CA VAL A 191 -19.77 1.56 -2.25
C VAL A 191 -18.34 1.27 -1.78
N TYR A 192 -17.98 0.00 -1.65
CA TYR A 192 -16.64 -0.42 -1.26
C TYR A 192 -15.56 0.04 -2.26
N CYS A 193 -15.77 -0.19 -3.56
CA CYS A 193 -14.88 0.28 -4.61
C CYS A 193 -14.67 1.80 -4.56
N LEU A 194 -15.75 2.57 -4.35
CA LEU A 194 -15.66 4.03 -4.24
C LEU A 194 -14.84 4.45 -3.01
N ALA A 195 -15.13 3.89 -1.84
CA ALA A 195 -14.43 4.20 -0.60
C ALA A 195 -12.93 3.89 -0.68
N ILE A 196 -12.56 2.69 -1.15
CA ILE A 196 -11.16 2.29 -1.33
C ILE A 196 -10.46 3.16 -2.37
N LYS A 197 -11.15 3.56 -3.45
CA LYS A 197 -10.57 4.43 -4.49
C LYS A 197 -10.29 5.84 -3.98
N LEU A 198 -11.17 6.40 -3.16
CA LEU A 198 -10.95 7.71 -2.51
C LEU A 198 -9.75 7.63 -1.55
N LEU A 199 -9.65 6.59 -0.70
CA LEU A 199 -8.53 6.44 0.24
C LEU A 199 -7.18 6.07 -0.42
N HIS A 200 -7.18 5.44 -1.60
CA HIS A 200 -5.97 5.18 -2.38
C HIS A 200 -5.48 6.41 -3.17
N CYS A 201 -6.31 7.45 -3.31
CA CYS A 201 -6.04 8.58 -4.21
C CYS A 201 -6.75 9.86 -3.74
N PRO A 202 -6.64 10.26 -2.45
CA PRO A 202 -7.40 11.38 -1.92
C PRO A 202 -6.86 12.70 -2.44
N LYS A 203 -7.75 13.60 -2.84
CA LYS A 203 -7.41 14.97 -3.27
C LYS A 203 -7.69 16.03 -2.22
N SER A 204 -8.48 15.70 -1.20
CA SER A 204 -8.81 16.58 -0.08
C SER A 204 -9.15 15.80 1.19
N ILE A 205 -9.18 16.51 2.32
CA ILE A 205 -9.64 15.96 3.60
C ILE A 205 -11.14 15.61 3.53
N ASP A 206 -11.92 16.30 2.68
CA ASP A 206 -13.32 16.00 2.45
C ASP A 206 -13.52 14.68 1.70
N GLU A 207 -12.67 14.35 0.71
CA GLU A 207 -12.71 13.04 0.05
C GLU A 207 -12.40 11.89 1.04
N ILE A 208 -11.47 12.10 1.99
CA ILE A 208 -11.19 11.13 3.07
C ILE A 208 -12.41 10.97 3.99
N SER A 209 -13.01 12.08 4.42
CA SER A 209 -14.15 12.08 5.35
C SER A 209 -15.43 11.52 4.72
N PHE A 210 -15.61 11.73 3.41
CA PHE A 210 -16.64 11.05 2.63
C PHE A 210 -16.37 9.55 2.50
N ALA A 211 -15.11 9.15 2.26
CA ALA A 211 -14.74 7.73 2.23
C ALA A 211 -14.96 7.02 3.57
N GLU A 212 -14.70 7.68 4.71
CA GLU A 212 -15.07 7.16 6.04
C GLU A 212 -16.58 6.96 6.19
N SER A 213 -17.38 7.92 5.72
CA SER A 213 -18.85 7.80 5.74
C SER A 213 -19.34 6.62 4.89
N LEU A 214 -18.67 6.35 3.75
CA LEU A 214 -18.93 5.17 2.92
C LEU A 214 -18.49 3.87 3.60
N ILE A 215 -17.34 3.86 4.29
CA ILE A 215 -16.86 2.70 5.06
C ILE A 215 -17.78 2.40 6.25
N ASP A 216 -18.23 3.41 6.98
CA ASP A 216 -19.20 3.26 8.07
C ASP A 216 -20.49 2.60 7.57
N TYR A 217 -21.09 3.16 6.52
CA TYR A 217 -22.26 2.57 5.86
C TYR A 217 -21.99 1.13 5.41
N TYR A 218 -20.84 0.89 4.78
CA TYR A 218 -20.43 -0.41 4.27
C TYR A 218 -20.34 -1.47 5.39
N CYS A 219 -19.58 -1.18 6.45
CA CYS A 219 -19.41 -2.05 7.61
C CYS A 219 -20.73 -2.27 8.35
N ARG A 220 -21.55 -1.23 8.55
CA ARG A 220 -22.87 -1.31 9.20
C ARG A 220 -23.85 -2.21 8.45
N THR A 221 -23.77 -2.24 7.12
CA THR A 221 -24.71 -2.99 6.26
C THR A 221 -24.19 -4.36 5.82
N ALA A 222 -22.87 -4.59 5.84
CA ALA A 222 -22.25 -5.87 5.47
C ALA A 222 -22.92 -7.13 6.07
N PRO A 223 -23.23 -7.22 7.38
CA PRO A 223 -23.89 -8.42 7.94
C PRO A 223 -25.32 -8.63 7.45
N LEU A 224 -25.97 -7.62 6.87
CA LEU A 224 -27.30 -7.73 6.24
C LEU A 224 -27.19 -8.24 4.79
N VAL A 225 -26.03 -8.05 4.15
CA VAL A 225 -25.76 -8.45 2.75
C VAL A 225 -25.12 -9.84 2.65
N PHE A 226 -24.24 -10.17 3.60
CA PHE A 226 -23.35 -11.34 3.53
C PHE A 226 -23.34 -12.18 4.81
N ASP A 227 -24.37 -12.04 5.65
CA ASP A 227 -24.50 -12.62 7.00
C ASP A 227 -23.43 -12.16 8.02
N GLY A 228 -23.70 -12.37 9.32
CA GLY A 228 -22.84 -11.90 10.42
C GLY A 228 -21.43 -12.48 10.44
N SER A 229 -21.15 -13.55 9.69
CA SER A 229 -19.80 -14.13 9.58
C SER A 229 -18.88 -13.34 8.64
N ILE A 230 -19.35 -12.28 7.96
CA ILE A 230 -18.46 -11.32 7.28
C ILE A 230 -17.80 -10.32 8.24
N GLU A 231 -18.29 -10.18 9.48
CA GLU A 231 -17.79 -9.23 10.48
C GLU A 231 -16.45 -9.65 11.09
N LEU A 232 -15.49 -10.08 10.26
CA LEU A 232 -14.13 -10.42 10.66
C LEU A 232 -13.34 -9.18 11.13
N LEU A 233 -12.21 -9.40 11.80
CA LEU A 233 -11.28 -8.31 12.15
C LEU A 233 -10.85 -7.51 10.91
N SER A 234 -10.76 -8.14 9.73
CA SER A 234 -10.48 -7.44 8.48
C SER A 234 -11.56 -6.41 8.16
N LEU A 235 -12.85 -6.76 8.23
CA LEU A 235 -13.93 -5.79 8.00
C LEU A 235 -13.86 -4.65 9.02
N HIS A 236 -13.74 -4.98 10.32
CA HIS A 236 -13.61 -3.98 11.37
C HIS A 236 -12.40 -3.04 11.16
N ALA A 237 -11.27 -3.55 10.68
CA ALA A 237 -10.07 -2.77 10.42
C ALA A 237 -10.26 -1.67 9.37
N HIS A 238 -11.24 -1.80 8.47
CA HIS A 238 -11.53 -0.75 7.47
C HIS A 238 -11.96 0.56 8.11
N MET A 239 -12.66 0.52 9.26
CA MET A 239 -13.09 1.72 10.00
C MET A 239 -11.94 2.65 10.39
N HIS A 240 -10.69 2.14 10.45
CA HIS A 240 -9.51 2.91 10.84
C HIS A 240 -8.71 3.44 9.64
N LEU A 241 -9.10 3.11 8.40
CA LEU A 241 -8.32 3.45 7.21
C LEU A 241 -8.37 4.94 6.83
N GLY A 242 -9.48 5.64 7.07
CA GLY A 242 -9.57 7.07 6.76
C GLY A 242 -8.61 7.89 7.62
N GLU A 243 -8.66 7.69 8.93
CA GLU A 243 -7.72 8.32 9.86
C GLU A 243 -6.26 7.92 9.61
N GLN A 244 -6.01 6.65 9.29
CA GLN A 244 -4.67 6.22 8.85
C GLN A 244 -4.21 7.01 7.61
N VAL A 245 -5.09 7.29 6.66
CA VAL A 245 -4.75 8.07 5.46
C VAL A 245 -4.47 9.54 5.77
N ARG A 246 -5.19 10.17 6.72
CA ARG A 246 -4.83 11.51 7.24
C ARG A 246 -3.41 11.51 7.84
N GLN A 247 -3.13 10.51 8.67
CA GLN A 247 -1.89 10.41 9.45
C GLN A 247 -0.67 9.95 8.64
N HIS A 248 -0.83 9.22 7.53
CA HIS A 248 0.29 8.57 6.81
C HIS A 248 0.32 8.80 5.28
N GLY A 249 -0.68 9.47 4.72
CA GLY A 249 -0.85 9.58 3.26
C GLY A 249 -1.69 8.43 2.71
N ASP A 250 -1.84 8.36 1.40
CA ASP A 250 -2.71 7.39 0.73
C ASP A 250 -2.43 5.91 1.07
N LEU A 251 -3.41 5.04 0.76
CA LEU A 251 -3.29 3.59 1.01
C LEU A 251 -2.10 2.91 0.29
N ALA A 252 -1.52 3.51 -0.75
CA ALA A 252 -0.34 2.98 -1.42
C ALA A 252 0.95 3.23 -0.62
N PHE A 253 1.01 4.28 0.21
CA PHE A 253 2.10 4.49 1.17
C PHE A 253 2.04 3.52 2.35
N SER A 254 0.85 3.24 2.89
CA SER A 254 0.66 2.26 3.97
C SER A 254 0.59 0.81 3.45
N SER A 255 1.56 0.40 2.60
CA SER A 255 1.49 -0.87 1.86
C SER A 255 2.79 -1.67 1.77
N ALA A 256 2.71 -2.99 1.98
CA ALA A 256 3.86 -3.88 1.91
C ALA A 256 4.30 -4.33 0.50
N PHE A 257 3.72 -3.79 -0.58
CA PHE A 257 4.12 -4.11 -1.96
C PHE A 257 5.62 -3.92 -2.22
N CYS A 258 6.23 -2.89 -1.63
CA CYS A 258 7.66 -2.62 -1.74
C CYS A 258 8.50 -3.65 -0.97
N PHE A 259 8.11 -4.00 0.26
CA PHE A 259 8.80 -4.98 1.09
C PHE A 259 8.75 -6.39 0.48
N GLU A 260 7.60 -6.85 -0.01
CA GLU A 260 7.49 -8.14 -0.71
C GLU A 260 8.33 -8.19 -1.99
N SER A 261 8.41 -7.08 -2.72
CA SER A 261 9.26 -6.97 -3.90
C SER A 261 10.75 -7.02 -3.53
N CYS A 262 11.13 -6.38 -2.41
CA CYS A 262 12.48 -6.42 -1.86
C CYS A 262 12.85 -7.83 -1.35
N ILE A 263 11.99 -8.47 -0.55
CA ILE A 263 12.17 -9.84 -0.06
C ILE A 263 12.35 -10.82 -1.23
N ARG A 264 11.56 -10.68 -2.30
CA ARG A 264 11.71 -11.49 -3.52
C ARG A 264 13.04 -11.23 -4.25
N TYR A 265 13.56 -10.01 -4.21
CA TYR A 265 14.89 -9.70 -4.75
C TYR A 265 16.00 -10.31 -3.89
N LEU A 266 15.98 -10.11 -2.57
CA LEU A 266 16.95 -10.66 -1.63
C LEU A 266 17.00 -12.19 -1.66
N LYS A 267 15.83 -12.86 -1.74
CA LYS A 267 15.74 -14.33 -1.88
C LYS A 267 16.44 -14.88 -3.13
N LYS A 268 16.70 -14.08 -4.18
CA LYS A 268 17.49 -14.50 -5.36
C LYS A 268 18.99 -14.44 -5.15
N MET A 269 19.47 -13.74 -4.12
CA MET A 269 20.90 -13.67 -3.79
C MET A 269 21.34 -14.89 -2.97
N VAL A 270 20.38 -15.57 -2.33
CA VAL A 270 20.62 -16.68 -1.41
C VAL A 270 20.55 -18.03 -2.13
N HIS A 271 21.41 -18.96 -1.73
CA HIS A 271 21.43 -20.32 -2.28
C HIS A 271 21.11 -21.35 -1.17
N GLY A 272 20.24 -22.32 -1.48
CA GLY A 272 19.78 -23.33 -0.52
C GLY A 272 18.78 -22.82 0.51
N THR A 273 18.49 -23.65 1.52
CA THR A 273 17.38 -23.45 2.48
C THR A 273 17.81 -23.11 3.90
N LYS A 274 19.11 -23.14 4.21
CA LYS A 274 19.66 -22.92 5.56
C LYS A 274 20.28 -21.52 5.71
N ASN A 275 20.19 -20.96 6.92
CA ASN A 275 20.82 -19.70 7.33
C ASN A 275 20.52 -18.51 6.39
N LEU A 276 19.28 -18.43 5.89
CA LEU A 276 18.86 -17.49 4.85
C LEU A 276 19.21 -16.02 5.21
N ALA A 277 18.95 -15.63 6.46
CA ALA A 277 19.24 -14.28 6.95
C ALA A 277 20.75 -13.98 6.98
N SER A 278 21.58 -14.92 7.45
CA SER A 278 23.04 -14.77 7.47
C SER A 278 23.63 -14.68 6.06
N GLN A 279 23.09 -15.44 5.10
CA GLN A 279 23.49 -15.33 3.70
C GLN A 279 23.11 -13.96 3.10
N ILE A 280 21.92 -13.41 3.43
CA ILE A 280 21.52 -12.06 3.00
C ILE A 280 22.46 -11.01 3.61
N ALA A 281 22.73 -11.08 4.92
CA ALA A 281 23.62 -10.16 5.62
C ALA A 281 25.02 -10.16 4.96
N TYR A 282 25.63 -11.34 4.79
CA TYR A 282 26.92 -11.50 4.13
C TYR A 282 26.95 -10.89 2.71
N TRP A 283 25.88 -11.08 1.91
CA TRP A 283 25.76 -10.45 0.58
C TRP A 283 25.63 -8.92 0.65
N CYS A 284 24.92 -8.38 1.63
CA CYS A 284 24.83 -6.94 1.87
C CYS A 284 26.18 -6.36 2.30
N ASP A 285 26.91 -7.05 3.16
CA ASP A 285 28.25 -6.68 3.63
C ASP A 285 29.25 -6.70 2.46
N MET A 286 29.29 -7.79 1.67
CA MET A 286 30.09 -7.86 0.44
C MET A 286 29.77 -6.71 -0.52
N ARG A 287 28.48 -6.40 -0.75
CA ARG A 287 28.05 -5.31 -1.65
C ARG A 287 28.35 -3.90 -1.11
N SER A 288 28.67 -3.79 0.17
CA SER A 288 29.07 -2.55 0.84
C SER A 288 30.60 -2.43 0.94
N ALA A 289 31.31 -3.55 1.05
CA ALA A 289 32.76 -3.65 1.12
C ALA A 289 33.47 -3.63 -0.25
N VAL A 290 32.81 -4.12 -1.31
CA VAL A 290 33.33 -3.97 -2.68
C VAL A 290 33.40 -2.48 -3.02
N PRO A 291 34.59 -1.93 -3.33
CA PRO A 291 34.71 -0.54 -3.73
C PRO A 291 33.84 -0.30 -4.96
N ARG A 292 32.78 0.50 -4.79
CA ARG A 292 32.02 0.96 -5.95
C ARG A 292 32.97 1.88 -6.72
N PRO A 293 33.22 1.65 -8.03
CA PRO A 293 33.91 2.65 -8.82
C PRO A 293 33.14 3.95 -8.66
N GLU A 294 33.87 5.04 -8.45
CA GLU A 294 33.29 6.37 -8.31
C GLU A 294 32.32 6.58 -9.48
N PHE A 295 31.10 7.06 -9.20
CA PHE A 295 30.10 7.23 -10.26
C PHE A 295 30.48 8.46 -11.10
N ILE A 296 31.43 8.25 -12.01
CA ILE A 296 31.85 9.24 -13.00
C ILE A 296 30.65 9.48 -13.90
N LEU A 297 29.99 10.62 -13.70
CA LEU A 297 29.00 11.18 -14.62
C LEU A 297 29.67 11.35 -15.98
N GLN A 298 29.48 10.38 -16.88
CA GLN A 298 29.95 10.50 -18.24
C GLN A 298 29.24 11.68 -18.91
N GLN A 299 30.01 12.67 -19.37
CA GLN A 299 29.49 13.73 -20.23
C GLN A 299 28.90 13.09 -21.48
N ALA A 300 27.61 13.32 -21.72
CA ALA A 300 26.91 12.75 -22.86
C ALA A 300 27.42 13.39 -24.17
N THR A 301 28.02 12.58 -25.04
CA THR A 301 28.59 13.01 -26.33
C THR A 301 27.65 12.80 -27.53
N GLY A 302 26.36 12.51 -27.28
CA GLY A 302 25.38 12.17 -28.31
C GLY A 302 24.46 13.34 -28.72
N LYS A 303 24.37 13.63 -30.03
CA LYS A 303 23.31 14.46 -30.60
C LYS A 303 22.02 13.65 -30.80
N THR A 304 21.09 13.68 -29.85
CA THR A 304 19.75 13.07 -30.02
C THR A 304 18.69 14.14 -30.27
N LYS A 305 18.34 14.37 -31.54
CA LYS A 305 17.20 15.22 -31.93
C LYS A 305 15.88 14.47 -31.74
N ILE A 306 14.89 15.12 -31.14
CA ILE A 306 13.48 14.68 -31.15
C ILE A 306 12.68 15.72 -31.96
N LEU A 307 11.76 15.25 -32.82
CA LEU A 307 10.88 16.12 -33.63
C LEU A 307 9.67 16.63 -32.82
N PHE A 308 9.32 17.90 -33.00
CA PHE A 308 8.35 18.63 -32.15
C PHE A 308 6.91 18.73 -32.71
N SER A 309 6.56 18.07 -33.82
CA SER A 309 5.28 18.27 -34.54
C SER A 309 4.10 17.39 -34.08
N SER A 310 4.17 16.76 -32.90
CA SER A 310 3.05 15.96 -32.35
C SER A 310 2.11 16.79 -31.48
N VAL A 311 0.87 16.97 -31.94
CA VAL A 311 -0.18 17.77 -31.27
C VAL A 311 -0.57 17.23 -29.87
N LYS A 312 -0.13 16.02 -29.48
CA LYS A 312 -0.46 15.42 -28.17
C LYS A 312 0.55 15.66 -27.04
N ILE A 313 1.61 16.46 -27.25
CA ILE A 313 2.63 16.79 -26.21
C ILE A 313 2.90 18.30 -26.06
N ASN A 314 2.31 19.17 -26.90
CA ASN A 314 2.83 20.52 -27.13
C ASN A 314 2.30 21.67 -26.24
N GLN A 315 1.24 21.51 -25.45
CA GLN A 315 0.63 22.66 -24.74
C GLN A 315 1.40 23.13 -23.48
N TYR A 316 1.84 22.22 -22.59
CA TYR A 316 2.45 22.63 -21.31
C TYR A 316 3.92 23.05 -21.41
N ARG A 317 4.70 22.44 -22.32
CA ARG A 317 6.13 22.74 -22.49
C ARG A 317 6.36 24.20 -22.92
N HIS A 318 5.51 24.73 -23.79
CA HIS A 318 5.68 26.08 -24.34
C HIS A 318 5.40 27.17 -23.31
N ILE A 319 4.38 26.97 -22.45
CA ILE A 319 4.03 27.90 -21.36
C ILE A 319 5.17 27.95 -20.33
N LEU A 320 5.73 26.79 -19.96
CA LEU A 320 6.82 26.71 -18.99
C LEU A 320 8.09 27.42 -19.49
N MET A 321 8.46 27.20 -20.76
CA MET A 321 9.63 27.87 -21.36
C MET A 321 9.44 29.40 -21.46
N ASN A 322 8.25 29.87 -21.80
CA ASN A 322 7.98 31.32 -21.86
C ASN A 322 8.09 31.98 -20.48
N LYS A 323 7.53 31.36 -19.44
CA LYS A 323 7.57 31.91 -18.06
C LYS A 323 8.99 31.95 -17.47
N LEU A 324 9.83 30.97 -17.81
CA LEU A 324 11.23 30.95 -17.39
C LEU A 324 12.07 32.04 -18.08
N LEU A 325 11.74 32.39 -19.32
CA LEU A 325 12.32 33.53 -20.04
C LEU A 325 11.85 34.89 -19.46
N GLU A 326 10.59 35.03 -19.07
CA GLU A 326 10.05 36.25 -18.43
C GLU A 326 10.71 36.57 -17.08
N ILE A 327 11.13 35.55 -16.32
CA ILE A 327 11.79 35.70 -15.01
C ILE A 327 13.33 35.80 -15.15
N GLY A 328 13.87 35.77 -16.38
CA GLY A 328 15.28 36.02 -16.66
C GLY A 328 16.23 34.83 -16.45
N HIS A 329 15.73 33.60 -16.34
CA HIS A 329 16.57 32.40 -16.21
C HIS A 329 17.00 31.87 -17.60
N ASP A 330 18.30 31.59 -17.78
CA ASP A 330 18.79 30.90 -19.00
C ASP A 330 18.35 29.43 -18.99
N CYS A 331 17.44 29.09 -19.90
CA CYS A 331 16.90 27.74 -20.09
C CYS A 331 17.96 26.65 -20.38
N LYS A 332 19.23 27.02 -20.61
CA LYS A 332 20.36 26.08 -20.70
C LYS A 332 20.73 25.43 -19.36
N ASN A 333 20.30 26.00 -18.24
CA ASN A 333 20.51 25.43 -16.90
C ASN A 333 19.35 24.48 -16.50
N ILE A 334 18.88 23.64 -17.43
CA ILE A 334 17.84 22.63 -17.23
C ILE A 334 18.14 21.37 -18.10
N ILE A 335 18.20 20.15 -17.54
CA ILE A 335 18.28 18.84 -18.27
C ILE A 335 16.99 18.05 -18.04
N LEU A 336 16.82 16.87 -18.68
CA LEU A 336 15.59 16.05 -18.69
C LEU A 336 15.92 14.53 -18.60
N PHE A 337 15.29 13.79 -17.67
CA PHE A 337 15.54 12.37 -17.37
C PHE A 337 14.67 11.45 -18.20
N LEU A 338 15.09 10.21 -18.20
CA LEU A 338 14.25 9.04 -18.28
C LEU A 338 15.09 7.86 -17.76
N ARG A 339 14.43 6.79 -17.29
CA ARG A 339 15.07 5.58 -16.75
C ARG A 339 16.26 5.09 -17.60
N TYR A 340 17.38 4.78 -16.94
CA TYR A 340 18.48 4.00 -17.50
C TYR A 340 18.51 2.59 -16.89
N LYS A 341 18.81 1.58 -17.72
CA LYS A 341 18.92 0.18 -17.31
C LYS A 341 20.19 -0.42 -17.92
N ASP A 342 21.10 -0.85 -17.07
CA ASP A 342 22.21 -1.73 -17.44
C ASP A 342 21.98 -3.14 -16.85
N LYS A 343 22.67 -4.15 -17.39
CA LYS A 343 22.38 -5.59 -17.33
C LYS A 343 21.81 -6.12 -16.00
N PHE A 344 22.29 -5.64 -14.85
CA PHE A 344 21.82 -6.09 -13.53
C PHE A 344 21.38 -4.98 -12.56
N ASN A 345 21.42 -3.70 -12.94
CA ASN A 345 21.06 -2.57 -12.07
C ASN A 345 20.02 -1.64 -12.71
N THR A 346 19.00 -1.26 -11.94
CA THR A 346 17.99 -0.27 -12.34
C THR A 346 18.09 0.94 -11.43
N TYR A 347 18.60 2.05 -11.97
CA TYR A 347 18.76 3.29 -11.23
C TYR A 347 17.43 4.04 -11.16
N HIS A 348 17.12 4.58 -9.98
CA HIS A 348 15.93 5.37 -9.69
C HIS A 348 16.36 6.70 -9.07
N SER A 349 15.62 7.77 -9.34
CA SER A 349 15.77 9.06 -8.68
C SER A 349 14.44 9.42 -8.04
N ILE A 350 14.48 9.88 -6.79
CA ILE A 350 13.31 10.26 -6.01
C ILE A 350 13.12 11.77 -6.14
N ILE A 351 12.03 12.19 -6.78
CA ILE A 351 11.36 13.47 -6.50
C ILE A 351 9.86 13.18 -6.59
N TYR A 352 9.11 13.59 -5.56
CA TYR A 352 7.65 13.71 -5.60
C TYR A 352 7.31 15.18 -5.81
N ASP A 353 6.27 15.44 -6.61
CA ASP A 353 5.40 16.60 -6.43
C ASP A 353 3.98 16.19 -6.87
N ASP A 354 2.96 16.78 -6.26
CA ASP A 354 1.61 16.22 -6.26
C ASP A 354 0.79 16.54 -7.52
N SER A 355 0.17 15.48 -8.06
CA SER A 355 -1.11 15.41 -8.81
C SER A 355 -1.09 14.46 -10.03
N PHE A 356 -1.07 13.15 -9.72
CA PHE A 356 -1.64 12.07 -10.54
C PHE A 356 -1.38 12.03 -12.06
N SER A 357 -0.19 12.46 -12.52
CA SER A 357 0.31 12.07 -13.85
C SER A 357 1.82 11.83 -13.85
N CYS A 358 2.23 10.61 -14.24
CA CYS A 358 3.62 10.22 -14.21
C CYS A 358 4.32 10.55 -15.55
N ALA A 359 5.18 11.56 -15.54
CA ALA A 359 6.11 11.89 -16.62
C ALA A 359 7.48 12.24 -16.02
N SER A 360 8.58 11.84 -16.67
CA SER A 360 9.93 11.85 -16.05
C SER A 360 10.87 12.92 -16.65
N PHE A 361 11.55 13.69 -15.78
CA PHE A 361 12.51 14.78 -16.06
C PHE A 361 13.65 14.89 -14.99
N ILE A 362 14.81 15.52 -15.31
CA ILE A 362 15.87 15.95 -14.34
C ILE A 362 15.91 17.48 -14.38
N VAL A 363 17.01 18.07 -13.91
CA VAL A 363 17.42 19.46 -14.08
C VAL A 363 18.96 19.53 -14.17
N SER A 364 19.48 20.52 -14.92
CA SER A 364 20.90 20.78 -15.19
C SER A 364 21.33 22.00 -14.40
N TYR A 365 22.61 22.28 -14.38
CA TYR A 365 23.13 23.53 -13.88
C TYR A 365 24.43 23.85 -14.62
N ASN A 366 24.59 25.09 -15.05
CA ASN A 366 25.92 25.67 -15.17
C ASN A 366 26.22 26.39 -13.86
N ALA A 367 27.36 26.09 -13.25
CA ALA A 367 27.95 27.00 -12.29
C ALA A 367 28.47 28.24 -13.03
N SER A 368 28.29 29.42 -12.44
CA SER A 368 28.91 30.65 -12.93
C SER A 368 30.43 30.59 -12.73
N THR A 369 31.20 30.89 -13.78
CA THR A 369 32.64 31.06 -13.68
C THR A 369 33.00 32.44 -13.10
N THR A 370 33.62 32.42 -11.92
CA THR A 370 34.57 33.44 -11.43
C THR A 370 35.71 32.70 -10.75
#